data_AF-A0A7S3F7T6-F1
#
_entry.id   AF-A0A7S3F7T6-F1
#
_cell.length_a   1.000
_cell.length_b   1.000
_cell.length_c   1.000
_cell.angle_alpha   90.00
_cell.angle_beta   90.00
_cell.angle_gamma   90.00
#
_symmetry.space_group_name_H-M   'P 1'
#
loop_
_entity.id
_entity.type
_entity.pdbx_description
1 polymer ?
#
loop_
_entity_poly.entity_id
_entity_poly.type
_entity_poly.pdbx_seq_one_letter_code
_entity_poly.pdbx_strand_id
1 'polypeptide(L)'
;MAEAKRRSLDPKEESREQRGRDRHASVSAKDKRPSVWQIVERRLLSFEYIKSVCSGDCHWLSLVQLDLSDDGKQDETPQALRWYHLGVSIAPLLQLPSGPSFVRAVLQLFEELTYHFSSTARQNIRKISRFARPANRATGSSTGSEDDFNAGLSRVNGEVVYEFLFTPFIAHAISATHVLQAFCDQMLKLYRKLAEAAQQPSSALTDAIVKVDGLVEEHFLTSVAKHVNVAADAALRKSLSGADPLFRKLLGGGSRNSEDLGEGSRSENLVMSRNL
;
A
#
# COMPACT_ATOMS: atom_id res chain seq x y z
N MET A 1 25.69 65.81 -43.92
CA MET A 1 24.22 65.91 -43.98
C MET A 1 23.68 64.73 -44.78
N ALA A 2 23.22 63.68 -44.10
CA ALA A 2 22.44 62.60 -44.69
C ALA A 2 21.49 62.10 -43.59
N GLU A 3 20.21 62.39 -43.80
CA GLU A 3 19.12 62.25 -42.85
C GLU A 3 18.65 60.79 -42.79
N ALA A 4 18.70 60.20 -41.60
CA ALA A 4 18.37 58.81 -41.35
C ALA A 4 16.85 58.61 -41.37
N LYS A 5 16.36 57.95 -42.43
CA LYS A 5 14.97 57.52 -42.60
C LYS A 5 14.66 56.36 -41.63
N ARG A 6 14.17 56.69 -40.42
CA ARG A 6 13.64 55.71 -39.46
C ARG A 6 12.36 55.09 -40.03
N ARG A 7 12.43 53.82 -40.43
CA ARG A 7 11.26 52.98 -40.72
C ARG A 7 10.55 52.67 -39.40
N SER A 8 9.34 53.19 -39.21
CA SER A 8 8.46 52.78 -38.12
C SER A 8 7.94 51.38 -38.43
N LEU A 9 8.37 50.40 -37.64
CA LEU A 9 7.77 49.06 -37.63
C LEU A 9 6.39 49.14 -36.97
N ASP A 10 5.44 48.46 -37.58
CA ASP A 10 4.02 48.48 -37.26
C ASP A 10 3.78 47.73 -35.93
N PRO A 11 3.19 48.36 -34.88
CA PRO A 11 3.09 47.79 -33.54
C PRO A 11 2.26 46.50 -33.43
N LYS A 12 1.61 46.05 -34.51
CA LYS A 12 0.89 44.77 -34.57
C LYS A 12 1.79 43.57 -34.86
N GLU A 13 2.99 43.77 -35.39
CA GLU A 13 3.89 42.67 -35.76
C GLU A 13 4.66 42.12 -34.56
N GLU A 14 5.11 43.00 -33.64
CA GLU A 14 5.72 42.60 -32.36
C GLU A 14 4.75 41.81 -31.46
N SER A 15 3.45 42.12 -31.49
CA SER A 15 2.47 41.41 -30.66
C SER A 15 2.22 39.96 -31.12
N ARG A 16 2.57 39.62 -32.37
CA ARG A 16 2.44 38.27 -32.93
C ARG A 16 3.67 37.41 -32.65
N GLU A 17 4.87 37.99 -32.66
CA GLU A 17 6.10 37.26 -32.30
C GLU A 17 6.19 36.98 -30.79
N GLN A 18 5.74 37.91 -29.93
CA GLN A 18 5.70 37.67 -28.47
C GLN A 18 4.74 36.52 -28.11
N ARG A 19 3.56 36.44 -28.76
CA ARG A 19 2.57 35.36 -28.55
C ARG A 19 3.01 34.01 -29.11
N GLY A 20 3.99 33.98 -30.02
CA GLY A 20 4.61 32.74 -30.51
C GLY A 20 5.60 32.14 -29.52
N ARG A 21 6.37 32.96 -28.79
CA ARG A 21 7.33 32.48 -27.77
C ARG A 21 6.65 31.97 -26.50
N ASP A 22 5.56 32.61 -26.07
CA ASP A 22 4.83 32.17 -24.87
C ASP A 22 4.04 30.86 -25.08
N ARG A 23 3.78 30.46 -26.33
CA ARG A 23 3.18 29.15 -26.65
C ARG A 23 4.19 28.01 -26.72
N HIS A 24 5.48 28.31 -26.85
CA HIS A 24 6.55 27.31 -26.76
C HIS A 24 7.13 27.20 -25.33
N ALA A 25 6.94 28.21 -24.48
CA ALA A 25 7.34 28.16 -23.08
C ALA A 25 6.34 27.42 -22.17
N SER A 26 5.13 27.12 -22.64
CA SER A 26 4.09 26.40 -21.87
C SER A 26 4.03 24.89 -22.15
N VAL A 27 4.96 24.35 -22.95
CA VAL A 27 5.07 22.91 -23.24
C VAL A 27 6.38 22.36 -22.67
N SER A 28 6.51 22.26 -21.34
CA SER A 28 7.34 21.23 -20.68
C SER A 28 7.20 21.26 -19.15
N ALA A 29 5.98 21.38 -18.62
CA ALA A 29 5.67 20.69 -17.36
C ALA A 29 5.57 19.19 -17.69
N LYS A 30 6.68 18.60 -18.15
CA LYS A 30 6.79 17.16 -18.41
C LYS A 30 6.40 16.47 -17.11
N ASP A 31 5.33 15.68 -17.21
CA ASP A 31 4.91 14.66 -16.25
C ASP A 31 6.09 14.21 -15.39
N LYS A 32 6.18 14.72 -14.16
CA LYS A 32 7.20 14.30 -13.19
C LYS A 32 6.81 12.94 -12.63
N ARG A 33 6.58 11.94 -13.50
CA ARG A 33 6.46 10.57 -13.05
C ARG A 33 7.80 10.21 -12.40
N PRO A 34 7.81 9.81 -11.12
CA PRO A 34 9.06 9.42 -10.47
C PRO A 34 9.64 8.24 -11.25
N SER A 35 10.94 8.29 -11.49
CA SER A 35 11.64 7.15 -12.11
C SER A 35 11.48 5.91 -11.23
N VAL A 36 11.49 4.72 -11.83
CA VAL A 36 11.40 3.45 -11.09
C VAL A 36 12.46 3.37 -10.01
N TRP A 37 13.68 3.86 -10.29
CA TRP A 37 14.76 3.90 -9.33
C TRP A 37 14.42 4.72 -8.07
N GLN A 38 13.85 5.92 -8.25
CA GLN A 38 13.41 6.76 -7.12
C GLN A 38 12.31 6.09 -6.30
N ILE A 39 11.40 5.37 -6.95
CA ILE A 39 10.36 4.59 -6.26
C ILE A 39 11.03 3.49 -5.42
N VAL A 40 11.91 2.69 -6.04
CA VAL A 40 12.61 1.59 -5.36
C VAL A 40 13.38 2.10 -4.16
N GLU A 41 14.25 3.10 -4.33
CA GLU A 41 15.11 3.63 -3.27
C GLU A 41 14.27 4.12 -2.07
N ARG A 42 13.22 4.90 -2.34
CA ARG A 42 12.29 5.36 -1.30
C ARG A 42 11.63 4.20 -0.56
N ARG A 43 11.25 3.14 -1.27
CA ARG A 43 10.59 1.97 -0.67
C ARG A 43 11.54 1.11 0.13
N LEU A 44 12.79 0.93 -0.32
CA LEU A 44 13.82 0.25 0.47
C LEU A 44 14.01 0.94 1.83
N LEU A 45 14.18 2.26 1.83
CA LEU A 45 14.27 3.06 3.06
C LEU A 45 13.02 2.93 3.92
N SER A 46 11.83 2.95 3.30
CA SER A 46 10.55 2.81 4.03
C SER A 46 10.45 1.47 4.75
N PHE A 47 10.80 0.35 4.10
CA PHE A 47 10.72 -0.98 4.71
C PHE A 47 11.80 -1.19 5.77
N GLU A 48 13.02 -0.71 5.55
CA GLU A 48 14.08 -0.74 6.57
C GLU A 48 13.68 0.06 7.81
N TYR A 49 13.09 1.22 7.60
CA TYR A 49 12.59 2.06 8.68
C TYR A 49 11.44 1.38 9.45
N ILE A 50 10.42 0.86 8.76
CA ILE A 50 9.31 0.13 9.40
C ILE A 50 9.85 -1.06 10.21
N LYS A 51 10.80 -1.82 9.63
CA LYS A 51 11.43 -2.94 10.32
C LYS A 51 12.14 -2.50 11.59
N SER A 52 12.93 -1.42 11.53
CA SER A 52 13.67 -0.88 12.67
C SER A 52 12.74 -0.41 13.79
N VAL A 53 11.61 0.23 13.43
CA VAL A 53 10.57 0.62 14.39
C VAL A 53 9.95 -0.60 15.05
N CYS A 54 9.67 -1.66 14.28
CA CYS A 54 9.09 -2.90 14.82
C CYS A 54 10.05 -3.67 15.74
N SER A 55 11.36 -3.56 15.52
CA SER A 55 12.38 -4.14 16.40
C SER A 55 12.62 -3.32 17.67
N GLY A 56 12.05 -2.11 17.77
CA GLY A 56 12.32 -1.19 18.88
C GLY A 56 13.67 -0.46 18.77
N ASP A 57 14.37 -0.58 17.64
CA ASP A 57 15.71 -0.01 17.42
C ASP A 57 15.67 1.50 17.17
N CYS A 58 14.52 2.04 16.77
CA CYS A 58 14.35 3.47 16.50
C CYS A 58 12.97 4.01 16.90
N HIS A 59 12.87 5.34 16.89
CA HIS A 59 11.66 6.07 17.23
C HIS A 59 10.77 6.26 16.00
N TRP A 60 9.47 6.04 16.15
CA TRP A 60 8.49 6.43 15.16
C TRP A 60 8.46 7.96 15.02
N LEU A 61 8.72 8.43 13.80
CA LEU A 61 8.86 9.82 13.37
C LEU A 61 9.88 10.60 14.19
N SER A 62 10.86 9.92 14.79
CA SER A 62 11.79 10.50 15.77
C SER A 62 11.11 11.08 17.02
N LEU A 63 9.87 10.67 17.31
CA LEU A 63 9.07 11.20 18.42
C LEU A 63 8.90 10.21 19.56
N VAL A 64 8.58 8.95 19.24
CA VAL A 64 8.20 7.97 20.26
C VAL A 64 8.77 6.59 19.93
N GLN A 65 9.39 5.95 20.91
CA GLN A 65 9.80 4.56 20.80
C GLN A 65 8.57 3.69 21.00
N LEU A 66 8.30 2.81 20.04
CA LEU A 66 7.16 1.92 20.10
C LEU A 66 7.60 0.58 20.62
N ASP A 67 6.87 0.07 21.61
CA ASP A 67 6.93 -1.33 21.97
C ASP A 67 5.78 -2.03 21.24
N LEU A 68 6.10 -2.59 20.07
CA LEU A 68 5.17 -3.41 19.28
C LEU A 68 5.27 -4.89 19.66
N SER A 69 5.96 -5.21 20.76
CA SER A 69 6.03 -6.56 21.28
C SER A 69 4.61 -7.04 21.58
N ASP A 70 4.31 -8.25 21.13
CA ASP A 70 3.05 -8.91 21.40
C ASP A 70 2.99 -9.19 22.91
N ASP A 71 2.18 -8.44 23.66
CA ASP A 71 1.95 -8.59 25.12
C ASP A 71 1.31 -9.95 25.50
N GLY A 72 1.48 -10.99 24.67
CA GLY A 72 0.84 -12.29 24.79
C GLY A 72 -0.63 -12.29 24.38
N LYS A 73 -1.15 -11.18 23.87
CA LYS A 73 -2.49 -11.10 23.28
C LYS A 73 -2.36 -11.35 21.80
N GLN A 74 -2.40 -12.63 21.43
CA GLN A 74 -2.50 -13.08 20.05
C GLN A 74 -3.78 -12.54 19.40
N ASP A 75 -3.73 -11.29 18.96
CA ASP A 75 -4.74 -10.73 18.08
C ASP A 75 -4.39 -11.17 16.66
N GLU A 76 -4.99 -12.28 16.24
CA GLU A 76 -5.06 -12.68 14.84
C GLU A 76 -5.83 -11.60 14.06
N THR A 77 -5.14 -10.53 13.68
CA THR A 77 -5.77 -9.52 12.86
C THR A 77 -5.92 -10.10 11.44
N PRO A 78 -7.09 -9.92 10.78
CA PRO A 78 -7.25 -10.26 9.36
C PRO A 78 -6.17 -9.64 8.47
N GLN A 79 -5.56 -8.55 8.94
CA GLN A 79 -4.47 -7.86 8.27
C GLN A 79 -3.13 -8.60 8.38
N ALA A 80 -2.77 -9.13 9.55
CA ALA A 80 -1.57 -9.96 9.71
C ALA A 80 -1.66 -11.21 8.81
N LEU A 81 -2.83 -11.83 8.73
CA LEU A 81 -3.06 -12.97 7.85
C LEU A 81 -2.88 -12.61 6.37
N ARG A 82 -3.34 -11.43 5.93
CA ARG A 82 -3.12 -10.92 4.57
C ARG A 82 -1.63 -10.76 4.26
N TRP A 83 -0.88 -10.15 5.16
CA TRP A 83 0.57 -9.97 5.00
C TRP A 83 1.30 -11.30 4.98
N TYR A 84 0.89 -12.24 5.82
CA TYR A 84 1.43 -13.59 5.84
C TYR A 84 1.23 -14.29 4.50
N HIS A 85 -0.01 -14.38 3.99
CA HIS A 85 -0.30 -14.98 2.69
C HIS A 85 0.46 -14.31 1.54
N LEU A 86 0.51 -12.98 1.52
CA LEU A 86 1.27 -12.26 0.50
C LEU A 86 2.77 -12.55 0.60
N GLY A 87 3.33 -12.57 1.81
CA GLY A 87 4.75 -12.85 2.06
C GLY A 87 5.16 -14.24 1.59
N VAL A 88 4.40 -15.28 1.96
CA VAL A 88 4.70 -16.66 1.53
C VAL A 88 4.51 -16.84 0.03
N SER A 89 3.57 -16.12 -0.59
CA SER A 89 3.30 -16.19 -2.03
C SER A 89 4.36 -15.46 -2.87
N ILE A 90 5.01 -14.44 -2.32
CA ILE A 90 6.09 -13.72 -3.01
C ILE A 90 7.38 -14.54 -3.08
N ALA A 91 7.66 -15.36 -2.06
CA ALA A 91 8.88 -16.15 -1.99
C ALA A 91 9.18 -16.98 -3.27
N PRO A 92 8.24 -17.74 -3.86
CA PRO A 92 8.48 -18.43 -5.13
C PRO A 92 8.64 -17.46 -6.32
N LEU A 93 7.96 -16.31 -6.34
CA LEU A 93 8.13 -15.32 -7.42
C LEU A 93 9.54 -14.73 -7.44
N LEU A 94 10.20 -14.65 -6.28
CA LEU A 94 11.59 -14.23 -6.18
C LEU A 94 12.57 -15.21 -6.86
N GLN A 95 12.13 -16.40 -7.28
CA GLN A 95 12.94 -17.35 -8.05
C GLN A 95 12.80 -17.18 -9.57
N LEU A 96 11.79 -16.45 -10.06
CA LEU A 96 11.60 -16.21 -11.50
C LEU A 96 12.74 -15.34 -12.08
N PRO A 97 13.02 -15.35 -13.39
CA PRO A 97 13.91 -14.35 -13.98
C PRO A 97 13.39 -12.92 -13.78
N SER A 98 14.28 -11.96 -13.49
CA SER A 98 13.93 -10.54 -13.43
C SER A 98 13.49 -10.06 -14.82
N GLY A 99 12.25 -9.62 -14.97
CA GLY A 99 11.72 -9.16 -16.25
C GLY A 99 10.19 -9.07 -16.28
N PRO A 100 9.60 -8.94 -17.49
CA PRO A 100 8.15 -8.77 -17.66
C PRO A 100 7.31 -9.88 -17.03
N SER A 101 7.73 -11.14 -17.17
CA SER A 101 7.02 -12.30 -16.60
C SER A 101 6.92 -12.23 -15.07
N PHE A 102 8.01 -11.84 -14.41
CA PHE A 102 8.03 -11.63 -12.96
C PHE A 102 7.09 -10.50 -12.53
N VAL A 103 7.13 -9.33 -13.20
CA VAL A 103 6.24 -8.20 -12.86
C VAL A 103 4.78 -8.57 -13.08
N ARG A 104 4.46 -9.28 -14.15
CA ARG A 104 3.12 -9.82 -14.41
C ARG A 104 2.67 -10.77 -13.30
N ALA A 105 3.53 -11.70 -12.86
CA ALA A 105 3.21 -12.63 -11.79
C ALA A 105 2.93 -11.90 -10.46
N VAL A 106 3.68 -10.85 -10.15
CA VAL A 106 3.43 -10.00 -8.97
C VAL A 106 2.07 -9.29 -9.08
N LEU A 107 1.75 -8.71 -10.23
CA LEU A 107 0.43 -8.07 -10.46
C LEU A 107 -0.71 -9.08 -10.33
N GLN A 108 -0.54 -10.29 -10.88
CA GLN A 108 -1.51 -11.36 -10.78
C GLN A 108 -1.72 -11.78 -9.31
N LEU A 109 -0.64 -11.93 -8.55
CA LEU A 109 -0.70 -12.24 -7.12
C LEU A 109 -1.53 -11.21 -6.33
N PHE A 110 -1.35 -9.92 -6.58
CA PHE A 110 -2.14 -8.88 -5.92
C PHE A 110 -3.64 -8.94 -6.27
N GLU A 111 -3.99 -9.25 -7.52
CA GLU A 111 -5.38 -9.44 -7.93
C GLU A 111 -6.00 -10.67 -7.26
N GLU A 112 -5.26 -11.77 -7.15
CA GLU A 112 -5.68 -12.98 -6.44
C GLU A 112 -5.86 -12.74 -4.94
N LEU A 113 -4.89 -12.06 -4.31
CA LEU A 113 -4.97 -11.67 -2.90
C LEU A 113 -6.21 -10.79 -2.64
N THR A 114 -6.43 -9.80 -3.49
CA THR A 114 -7.59 -8.90 -3.39
C THR A 114 -8.89 -9.67 -3.49
N TYR A 115 -8.98 -10.63 -4.42
CA TYR A 115 -10.16 -11.46 -4.58
C TYR A 115 -10.38 -12.37 -3.37
N HIS A 116 -9.33 -13.04 -2.89
CA HIS A 116 -9.39 -13.96 -1.75
C HIS A 116 -9.94 -13.28 -0.49
N PHE A 117 -9.48 -12.06 -0.21
CA PHE A 117 -9.89 -11.29 0.96
C PHE A 117 -11.06 -10.32 0.72
N SER A 118 -11.66 -10.34 -0.48
CA SER A 118 -12.89 -9.59 -0.77
C SER A 118 -14.11 -10.25 -0.13
N SER A 119 -15.11 -9.45 0.25
CA SER A 119 -16.38 -9.99 0.74
C SER A 119 -17.08 -10.84 -0.33
N THR A 120 -17.87 -11.83 0.11
CA THR A 120 -18.64 -12.72 -0.78
C THR A 120 -19.52 -11.94 -1.76
N ALA A 121 -20.09 -10.81 -1.33
CA ALA A 121 -20.84 -9.91 -2.20
C ALA A 121 -19.97 -9.32 -3.33
N ARG A 122 -18.76 -8.86 -3.02
CA ARG A 122 -17.80 -8.33 -4.01
C ARG A 122 -17.29 -9.44 -4.94
N GLN A 123 -17.05 -10.63 -4.41
CA GLN A 123 -16.68 -11.79 -5.22
C GLN A 123 -17.80 -12.15 -6.21
N ASN A 124 -19.05 -12.11 -5.78
CA ASN A 124 -20.22 -12.38 -6.61
C ASN A 124 -20.46 -11.29 -7.68
N ILE A 125 -20.28 -10.01 -7.37
CA ILE A 125 -20.36 -8.92 -8.36
C ILE A 125 -19.29 -9.09 -9.46
N ARG A 126 -18.06 -9.50 -9.08
CA ARG A 126 -17.01 -9.83 -10.06
C ARG A 126 -17.35 -11.05 -10.93
N LYS A 127 -18.23 -11.96 -10.49
CA LYS A 127 -18.75 -13.06 -11.33
C LYS A 127 -19.66 -12.53 -12.46
N ILE A 128 -20.45 -11.49 -12.19
CA ILE A 128 -21.45 -10.95 -13.13
C ILE A 128 -20.80 -10.00 -14.15
N SER A 129 -19.88 -9.13 -13.72
CA SER A 129 -19.27 -8.10 -14.58
C SER A 129 -18.49 -8.64 -15.79
N ARG A 130 -17.98 -9.88 -15.75
CA ARG A 130 -17.21 -10.46 -16.87
C ARG A 130 -18.07 -11.20 -17.90
N PHE A 131 -19.35 -11.49 -17.63
CA PHE A 131 -20.28 -11.98 -18.67
C PHE A 131 -20.56 -10.91 -19.73
N ALA A 132 -20.29 -9.64 -19.45
CA ALA A 132 -20.47 -8.52 -20.37
C ALA A 132 -19.23 -8.20 -21.24
N ARG A 133 -18.11 -8.91 -21.06
CA ARG A 133 -16.92 -8.75 -21.92
C ARG A 133 -16.81 -9.96 -22.87
N PRO A 134 -16.91 -9.76 -24.20
CA PRO A 134 -16.78 -10.85 -25.16
C PRO A 134 -15.39 -11.49 -25.03
N ALA A 135 -15.38 -12.83 -24.97
CA ALA A 135 -14.21 -13.66 -24.79
C ALA A 135 -13.34 -13.71 -26.06
N ASN A 136 -12.64 -12.63 -26.39
CA ASN A 136 -11.50 -12.67 -27.32
C ASN A 136 -10.20 -12.83 -26.51
N ARG A 137 -10.01 -14.00 -25.93
CA ARG A 137 -8.68 -14.51 -25.55
C ARG A 137 -8.41 -15.77 -26.37
N ALA A 138 -8.38 -15.60 -27.69
CA ALA A 138 -7.83 -16.61 -28.59
C ALA A 138 -6.30 -16.43 -28.60
N THR A 139 -5.61 -17.51 -28.26
CA THR A 139 -4.27 -17.89 -28.73
C THR A 139 -3.72 -16.99 -29.84
N GLY A 140 -2.78 -16.12 -29.49
CA GLY A 140 -2.11 -15.26 -30.44
C GLY A 140 -0.78 -14.79 -29.88
N SER A 141 0.30 -15.33 -30.43
CA SER A 141 1.65 -14.81 -30.31
C SER A 141 1.66 -13.31 -30.66
N SER A 142 1.66 -12.43 -29.66
CA SER A 142 1.87 -11.00 -29.85
C SER A 142 3.10 -10.56 -29.08
N THR A 143 4.15 -10.28 -29.84
CA THR A 143 5.29 -9.47 -29.44
C THR A 143 4.85 -8.17 -28.78
N GLY A 144 5.08 -8.02 -27.47
CA GLY A 144 5.28 -6.73 -26.79
C GLY A 144 4.13 -5.72 -26.86
N SER A 145 2.89 -6.17 -26.66
CA SER A 145 1.71 -5.31 -26.54
C SER A 145 1.44 -4.94 -25.07
N GLU A 146 0.90 -3.75 -24.81
CA GLU A 146 0.47 -3.30 -23.46
C GLU A 146 -0.44 -4.30 -22.72
N ASP A 147 -1.07 -5.22 -23.44
CA ASP A 147 -1.89 -6.32 -22.88
C ASP A 147 -1.10 -7.36 -22.06
N ASP A 148 0.24 -7.35 -22.12
CA ASP A 148 1.08 -8.36 -21.45
C ASP A 148 1.02 -8.28 -19.91
N PHE A 149 0.63 -7.14 -19.34
CA PHE A 149 0.56 -6.92 -17.88
C PHE A 149 -0.86 -6.97 -17.29
N ASN A 150 -1.83 -7.48 -18.06
CA ASN A 150 -3.22 -7.53 -17.62
C ASN A 150 -3.48 -8.71 -16.66
N ALA A 151 -3.38 -8.44 -15.35
CA ALA A 151 -3.76 -9.37 -14.29
C ALA A 151 -5.25 -9.70 -14.32
N GLY A 152 -5.59 -10.98 -14.19
CA GLY A 152 -6.97 -11.42 -14.16
C GLY A 152 -7.12 -12.83 -13.60
N LEU A 153 -8.14 -13.00 -12.75
CA LEU A 153 -8.52 -14.29 -12.19
C LEU A 153 -8.87 -15.31 -13.27
N SER A 154 -8.24 -16.49 -13.20
CA SER A 154 -8.53 -17.67 -14.02
C SER A 154 -9.65 -18.49 -13.40
N ARG A 155 -10.42 -19.20 -14.22
CA ARG A 155 -11.50 -20.07 -13.76
C ARG A 155 -11.49 -21.41 -14.45
N VAL A 156 -11.70 -22.46 -13.66
CA VAL A 156 -11.88 -23.83 -14.13
C VAL A 156 -13.17 -24.34 -13.51
N ASN A 157 -14.11 -24.81 -14.35
CA ASN A 157 -15.43 -25.28 -13.91
C ASN A 157 -16.24 -24.27 -13.08
N GLY A 158 -16.07 -22.97 -13.35
CA GLY A 158 -16.78 -21.89 -12.64
C GLY A 158 -16.12 -21.45 -11.32
N GLU A 159 -15.14 -22.21 -10.83
CA GLU A 159 -14.36 -21.88 -9.64
C GLU A 159 -13.13 -21.03 -10.00
N VAL A 160 -12.75 -20.12 -9.10
CA VAL A 160 -11.55 -19.29 -9.28
C VAL A 160 -10.34 -20.11 -8.88
N VAL A 161 -9.38 -20.21 -9.79
CA VAL A 161 -8.09 -20.88 -9.55
C VAL A 161 -7.03 -19.80 -9.37
N TYR A 162 -6.31 -19.87 -8.25
CA TYR A 162 -5.17 -19.01 -7.98
C TYR A 162 -3.91 -19.61 -8.59
N GLU A 163 -3.16 -18.78 -9.32
CA GLU A 163 -1.90 -19.19 -9.95
C GLU A 163 -0.71 -18.94 -9.03
N PHE A 164 -0.71 -17.83 -8.30
CA PHE A 164 0.43 -17.40 -7.48
C PHE A 164 0.10 -17.23 -6.00
N LEU A 165 -1.16 -17.03 -5.65
CA LEU A 165 -1.57 -16.93 -4.25
C LEU A 165 -1.51 -18.30 -3.56
N PHE A 166 -0.68 -18.39 -2.53
CA PHE A 166 -0.52 -19.55 -1.67
C PHE A 166 -1.08 -19.26 -0.27
N THR A 167 -2.03 -20.10 0.18
CA THR A 167 -2.71 -19.99 1.47
C THR A 167 -2.52 -21.27 2.29
N PRO A 168 -1.35 -21.46 2.92
CA PRO A 168 -1.08 -22.67 3.69
C PRO A 168 -1.94 -22.73 4.95
N PHE A 169 -2.20 -23.95 5.43
CA PHE A 169 -2.79 -24.15 6.76
C PHE A 169 -1.83 -23.63 7.84
N ILE A 170 -2.38 -22.87 8.78
CA ILE A 170 -1.63 -22.25 9.87
C ILE A 170 -2.07 -22.95 11.17
N ALA A 171 -1.14 -23.67 11.79
CA ALA A 171 -1.43 -24.45 13.00
C ALA A 171 -1.30 -23.66 14.31
N HIS A 172 -0.74 -22.44 14.25
CA HIS A 172 -0.41 -21.62 15.40
C HIS A 172 -0.82 -20.18 15.14
N ALA A 173 -1.21 -19.46 16.18
CA ALA A 173 -1.58 -18.07 16.02
C ALA A 173 -0.40 -17.22 15.51
N ILE A 174 -0.75 -16.27 14.66
CA ILE A 174 0.21 -15.44 13.95
C ILE A 174 0.47 -14.16 14.75
N SER A 175 1.73 -13.92 15.10
CA SER A 175 2.15 -12.64 15.65
C SER A 175 2.24 -11.59 14.54
N ALA A 176 1.41 -10.55 14.61
CA ALA A 176 1.35 -9.48 13.62
C ALA A 176 2.70 -8.78 13.45
N THR A 177 3.43 -8.54 14.54
CA THR A 177 4.74 -7.87 14.54
C THR A 177 5.81 -8.72 13.85
N HIS A 178 5.89 -10.01 14.17
CA HIS A 178 6.83 -10.92 13.52
C HIS A 178 6.53 -11.08 12.02
N VAL A 179 5.25 -11.17 11.65
CA VAL A 179 4.86 -11.20 10.24
C VAL A 179 5.22 -9.91 9.54
N LEU A 180 4.99 -8.76 10.17
CA LEU A 180 5.34 -7.46 9.61
C LEU A 180 6.85 -7.34 9.35
N GLN A 181 7.69 -7.75 10.30
CA GLN A 181 9.15 -7.76 10.13
C GLN A 181 9.59 -8.70 9.01
N ALA A 182 9.12 -9.95 9.00
CA ALA A 182 9.45 -10.92 7.97
C ALA A 182 8.95 -10.48 6.58
N PHE A 183 7.80 -9.83 6.53
CA PHE A 183 7.24 -9.31 5.30
C PHE A 183 8.07 -8.13 4.75
N CYS A 184 8.56 -7.22 5.60
CA CYS A 184 9.47 -6.16 5.18
C CYS A 184 10.73 -6.73 4.51
N ASP A 185 11.28 -7.83 5.03
CA ASP A 185 12.43 -8.50 4.40
C ASP A 185 12.12 -9.06 3.01
N GLN A 186 10.90 -9.57 2.80
CA GLN A 186 10.46 -10.00 1.47
C GLN A 186 10.24 -8.81 0.53
N MET A 187 9.69 -7.71 1.03
CA MET A 187 9.52 -6.48 0.24
C MET A 187 10.86 -5.90 -0.23
N LEU A 188 11.89 -5.90 0.62
CA LEU A 188 13.23 -5.45 0.23
C LEU A 188 13.76 -6.25 -0.97
N LYS A 189 13.58 -7.58 -0.95
CA LYS A 189 13.98 -8.47 -2.07
C LYS A 189 13.14 -8.21 -3.31
N LEU A 190 11.82 -8.06 -3.14
CA LEU A 190 10.89 -7.74 -4.23
C LEU A 190 11.31 -6.47 -4.96
N TYR A 191 11.55 -5.37 -4.24
CA TYR A 191 11.89 -4.08 -4.85
C TYR A 191 13.26 -4.05 -5.49
N ARG A 192 14.27 -4.74 -4.92
CA ARG A 192 15.56 -4.94 -5.60
C ARG A 192 15.38 -5.65 -6.94
N LYS A 193 14.55 -6.69 -6.98
CA LYS A 193 14.26 -7.43 -8.20
C LYS A 193 13.41 -6.65 -9.22
N LEU A 194 12.52 -5.76 -8.75
CA LEU A 194 11.83 -4.81 -9.63
C LEU A 194 12.82 -3.82 -10.27
N ALA A 195 13.84 -3.37 -9.53
CA ALA A 195 14.90 -2.53 -10.07
C ALA A 195 15.75 -3.25 -11.13
N GLU A 196 16.06 -4.53 -10.90
CA GLU A 196 16.72 -5.39 -11.90
C GLU A 196 15.87 -5.53 -13.16
N ALA A 197 14.57 -5.79 -13.03
CA ALA A 197 13.65 -5.86 -14.17
C ALA A 197 13.60 -4.54 -14.95
N ALA A 198 13.72 -3.40 -14.27
CA ALA A 198 13.70 -2.07 -14.89
C ALA A 198 14.97 -1.72 -15.69
N GLN A 199 16.03 -2.54 -15.65
CA GLN A 199 17.25 -2.32 -16.44
C GLN A 199 17.03 -2.48 -17.95
N GLN A 200 15.98 -3.20 -18.35
CA GLN A 200 15.52 -3.29 -19.74
C GLN A 200 14.20 -2.54 -19.89
N PRO A 201 14.22 -1.19 -19.83
CA PRO A 201 13.00 -0.42 -19.67
C PRO A 201 12.17 -0.45 -20.96
N SER A 202 10.90 -0.82 -20.82
CA SER A 202 9.84 -0.45 -21.75
C SER A 202 8.83 0.43 -21.02
N SER A 203 8.08 1.26 -21.75
CA SER A 203 7.03 2.10 -21.13
C SER A 203 6.01 1.23 -20.38
N ALA A 204 5.56 0.15 -21.02
CA ALA A 204 4.61 -0.80 -20.42
C ALA A 204 5.15 -1.47 -19.15
N LEU A 205 6.43 -1.88 -19.14
CA LEU A 205 7.05 -2.46 -17.95
C LEU A 205 7.18 -1.42 -16.83
N THR A 206 7.55 -0.19 -17.18
CA THR A 206 7.66 0.92 -16.21
C THR A 206 6.31 1.21 -15.56
N ASP A 207 5.25 1.33 -16.36
CA ASP A 207 3.90 1.57 -15.86
C ASP A 207 3.38 0.38 -15.03
N ALA A 208 3.73 -0.85 -15.40
CA ALA A 208 3.42 -2.05 -14.63
C ALA A 208 4.13 -2.04 -13.25
N ILE A 209 5.39 -1.62 -13.18
CA ILE A 209 6.11 -1.49 -11.90
C ILE A 209 5.51 -0.38 -11.03
N VAL A 210 5.14 0.77 -11.61
CA VAL A 210 4.43 1.84 -10.90
C VAL A 210 3.09 1.32 -10.35
N LYS A 211 2.38 0.49 -11.11
CA LYS A 211 1.15 -0.17 -10.65
C LYS A 211 1.41 -1.13 -9.49
N VAL A 212 2.48 -1.91 -9.52
CA VAL A 212 2.89 -2.75 -8.39
C VAL A 212 3.16 -1.89 -7.15
N ASP A 213 3.86 -0.76 -7.30
CA ASP A 213 4.12 0.17 -6.18
C ASP A 213 2.82 0.70 -5.56
N GLY A 214 1.86 1.11 -6.39
CA GLY A 214 0.54 1.56 -5.91
C GLY A 214 -0.21 0.49 -5.13
N LEU A 215 -0.16 -0.77 -5.58
CA LEU A 215 -0.77 -1.90 -4.87
C LEU A 215 -0.08 -2.18 -3.53
N VAL A 216 1.25 -2.10 -3.48
CA VAL A 216 2.01 -2.23 -2.22
C VAL A 216 1.65 -1.09 -1.26
N GLU A 217 1.51 0.13 -1.78
CA GLU A 217 1.11 1.28 -0.96
C GLU A 217 -0.29 1.10 -0.37
N GLU A 218 -1.26 0.66 -1.18
CA GLU A 218 -2.64 0.44 -0.78
C GLU A 218 -2.78 -0.72 0.21
N HIS A 219 -2.27 -1.90 -0.14
CA HIS A 219 -2.50 -3.13 0.62
C HIS A 219 -1.61 -3.26 1.86
N PHE A 220 -0.46 -2.58 1.87
CA PHE A 220 0.53 -2.71 2.93
C PHE A 220 0.83 -1.38 3.61
N LEU A 221 1.51 -0.45 2.95
CA LEU A 221 2.09 0.73 3.62
C LEU A 221 1.02 1.59 4.31
N THR A 222 -0.11 1.82 3.66
CA THR A 222 -1.23 2.59 4.23
C THR A 222 -1.79 1.91 5.48
N SER A 223 -1.91 0.59 5.46
CA SER A 223 -2.41 -0.17 6.61
C SER A 223 -1.42 -0.18 7.76
N VAL A 224 -0.13 -0.36 7.48
CA VAL A 224 0.93 -0.34 8.50
C VAL A 224 1.01 1.05 9.13
N ALA A 225 1.04 2.11 8.34
CA ALA A 225 1.09 3.48 8.85
C ALA A 225 -0.09 3.78 9.80
N LYS A 226 -1.31 3.34 9.45
CA LYS A 226 -2.48 3.46 10.34
C LYS A 226 -2.27 2.74 11.66
N HIS A 227 -1.81 1.49 11.62
CA HIS A 227 -1.60 0.70 12.83
C HIS A 227 -0.52 1.30 13.74
N VAL A 228 0.62 1.67 13.15
CA VAL A 228 1.76 2.28 13.85
C VAL A 228 1.40 3.64 14.43
N ASN A 229 0.61 4.46 13.72
CA ASN A 229 0.13 5.74 14.23
C ASN A 229 -0.78 5.59 15.46
N VAL A 230 -1.67 4.58 15.47
CA VAL A 230 -2.51 4.30 16.65
C VAL A 230 -1.65 3.91 17.86
N ALA A 231 -0.65 3.05 17.66
CA ALA A 231 0.29 2.68 18.71
C ALA A 231 1.11 3.89 19.21
N ALA A 232 1.56 4.76 18.29
CA ALA A 232 2.27 5.98 18.61
C ALA A 232 1.44 6.97 19.43
N ASP A 233 0.17 7.18 19.05
CA ASP A 233 -0.74 8.04 19.81
C ASP A 233 -0.96 7.52 21.23
N ALA A 234 -1.11 6.20 21.40
CA ALA A 234 -1.24 5.58 22.71
C ALA A 234 0.02 5.75 23.56
N ALA A 235 1.19 5.50 22.98
CA ALA A 235 2.49 5.65 23.66
C ALA A 235 2.78 7.11 24.04
N LEU A 236 2.46 8.07 23.17
CA LEU A 236 2.59 9.50 23.45
C LEU A 236 1.66 9.94 24.60
N ARG A 237 0.39 9.52 24.57
CA ARG A 237 -0.57 9.83 25.66
C ARG A 237 -0.11 9.28 27.00
N LYS A 238 0.39 8.04 27.02
CA LYS A 238 0.95 7.40 28.21
C LYS A 238 2.13 8.23 28.75
N SER A 239 3.08 8.57 27.87
CA SER A 239 4.28 9.35 28.23
C SER A 239 3.93 10.74 28.76
N LEU A 240 3.03 11.47 28.08
CA LEU A 240 2.60 12.81 28.51
C LEU A 240 1.81 12.80 29.82
N SER A 241 1.00 11.77 30.06
CA SER A 241 0.25 11.65 31.32
C SER A 241 1.15 11.43 32.54
N GLY A 242 2.34 10.85 32.34
CA GLY A 242 3.34 10.63 33.38
C GLY A 242 4.25 11.84 33.63
N ALA A 243 4.39 12.74 32.65
CA ALA A 243 5.34 13.84 32.71
C ALA A 243 4.84 15.03 33.54
N ASP A 244 3.55 15.41 33.45
CA ASP A 244 3.02 16.56 34.19
C ASP A 244 1.47 16.50 34.38
N PRO A 245 0.95 16.73 35.62
CA PRO A 245 -0.47 16.79 35.93
C PRO A 245 -1.32 17.72 35.04
N LEU A 246 -0.75 18.78 34.47
CA LEU A 246 -1.43 19.72 33.56
C LEU A 246 -1.79 19.06 32.23
N PHE A 247 -0.92 18.21 31.68
CA PHE A 247 -1.22 17.48 30.45
C PHE A 247 -2.32 16.43 30.65
N ARG A 248 -2.46 15.90 31.86
CA ARG A 248 -3.58 14.99 32.20
C ARG A 248 -4.94 15.67 32.03
N LYS A 249 -5.07 16.94 32.39
CA LYS A 249 -6.29 17.74 32.16
C LYS A 249 -6.49 18.07 30.68
N LEU A 250 -5.43 18.35 29.93
CA LEU A 250 -5.52 18.67 28.51
C LEU A 250 -5.89 17.45 27.65
N LEU A 251 -5.38 16.26 28.00
CA LEU A 251 -5.59 15.01 27.27
C LEU A 251 -6.85 14.25 27.71
N GLY A 252 -7.39 14.54 28.90
CA GLY A 252 -8.58 13.92 29.50
C GLY A 252 -9.78 14.86 29.72
N GLY A 253 -9.69 16.13 29.34
CA GLY A 253 -10.68 17.19 29.61
C GLY A 253 -11.90 17.20 28.68
N GLY A 254 -12.43 16.03 28.33
CA GLY A 254 -13.69 15.85 27.63
C GLY A 254 -14.61 14.87 28.37
N SER A 255 -14.48 14.76 29.70
CA SER A 255 -15.45 14.01 30.49
C SER A 255 -16.72 14.85 30.61
N ARG A 256 -17.71 14.51 29.78
CA ARG A 256 -19.12 14.86 30.01
C ARG A 256 -19.47 14.37 31.42
N ASN A 257 -19.55 15.30 32.37
CA ASN A 257 -20.26 15.04 33.62
C ASN A 257 -21.74 14.82 33.25
N SER A 258 -22.14 13.56 33.19
CA SER A 258 -23.51 13.19 33.55
C SER A 258 -23.60 13.30 35.06
N GLU A 259 -24.14 14.43 35.53
CA GLU A 259 -24.85 14.49 36.81
C GLU A 259 -25.92 13.38 36.76
N ASP A 260 -25.77 12.35 37.60
CA ASP A 260 -26.34 12.30 38.94
C ASP A 260 -27.88 12.21 38.89
N LEU A 261 -28.40 10.97 38.86
CA LEU A 261 -29.63 10.60 39.56
C LEU A 261 -29.49 9.14 40.04
N GLY A 262 -29.07 9.05 41.30
CA GLY A 262 -29.60 8.22 42.39
C GLY A 262 -30.50 7.00 42.16
N GLU A 263 -30.31 6.08 43.12
CA GLU A 263 -31.23 5.03 43.61
C GLU A 263 -31.36 3.76 42.74
N GLY A 264 -31.23 2.53 43.25
CA GLY A 264 -31.06 2.04 44.60
C GLY A 264 -31.21 0.50 44.61
N SER A 265 -30.53 -0.14 45.56
CA SER A 265 -30.87 -1.40 46.22
C SER A 265 -30.98 -2.74 45.46
N ARG A 266 -30.31 -3.71 46.10
CA ARG A 266 -30.65 -5.13 46.35
C ARG A 266 -30.05 -6.23 45.47
N SER A 267 -28.97 -6.80 46.04
CA SER A 267 -28.88 -8.16 46.60
C SER A 267 -29.29 -9.38 45.78
N GLU A 268 -28.40 -10.39 45.83
CA GLU A 268 -28.63 -11.84 45.70
C GLU A 268 -28.97 -12.34 44.27
N ASN A 269 -28.36 -13.38 43.68
CA ASN A 269 -27.78 -14.58 44.27
C ASN A 269 -26.77 -15.27 43.34
N LEU A 270 -25.90 -16.01 44.01
CA LEU A 270 -25.03 -17.10 43.58
C LEU A 270 -25.80 -18.19 42.81
N VAL A 271 -25.20 -18.77 41.75
CA VAL A 271 -24.89 -20.23 41.61
C VAL A 271 -24.52 -20.59 40.17
N MET A 272 -23.43 -21.35 40.10
CA MET A 272 -22.85 -22.15 39.02
C MET A 272 -23.83 -22.75 38.00
N SER A 273 -23.38 -22.91 36.75
CA SER A 273 -23.04 -24.25 36.21
C SER A 273 -22.41 -24.18 34.82
N ARG A 274 -21.30 -24.92 34.69
CA ARG A 274 -20.74 -25.45 33.45
C ARG A 274 -21.79 -26.29 32.70
N ASN A 275 -21.80 -26.24 31.36
CA ASN A 275 -21.52 -27.40 30.49
C ASN A 275 -21.88 -27.11 29.03
N LEU A 276 -21.02 -27.69 28.17
CA LEU A 276 -21.07 -27.85 26.69
C LEU A 276 -20.66 -26.64 25.85
#